data_AF-A0A3L7XRU4-F1
#
_entry.id   AF-A0A3L7XRU4-F1
#
_cell.length_a   1.000
_cell.length_b   1.000
_cell.length_c   1.000
_cell.angle_alpha   90.00
_cell.angle_beta   90.00
_cell.angle_gamma   90.00
#
_symmetry.space_group_name_H-M   'P 1'
#
loop_
_entity.id
_entity.type
_entity.pdbx_description
1 polymer ?
#
loop_
_entity_poly.entity_id
_entity_poly.type
_entity_poly.pdbx_seq_one_letter_code
_entity_poly.pdbx_strand_id
1 'polypeptide(L)' 'TRYVLPVARAGIAAGADGLLVEAHCNPEEALSDGGQSLRPEQYSELVRQVRIIAQAVERS' A
#
# COMPACT_ATOMS: atom_id res chain seq x y z
N THR A 1 -5.98 -7.09 5.62
CA THR A 1 -5.56 -5.97 4.74
C THR A 1 -6.70 -5.24 4.00
N ARG A 2 -7.99 -5.44 4.33
CA ARG A 2 -9.17 -4.86 3.63
C ARG A 2 -9.08 -3.37 3.27
N TYR A 3 -8.53 -2.55 4.17
CA TYR A 3 -8.49 -1.09 4.01
C TYR A 3 -7.14 -0.54 3.53
N VAL A 4 -6.08 -1.34 3.54
CA VAL A 4 -4.72 -0.85 3.24
C VAL A 4 -4.64 -0.30 1.82
N LEU A 5 -5.07 -1.07 0.82
CA LEU A 5 -5.04 -0.66 -0.58
C LEU A 5 -5.95 0.55 -0.89
N PRO A 6 -7.24 0.60 -0.50
CA PRO A 6 -8.06 1.78 -0.77
C PRO A 6 -7.56 3.03 -0.06
N VAL A 7 -7.11 2.95 1.19
CA VAL A 7 -6.61 4.12 1.93
C VAL A 7 -5.28 4.62 1.35
N ALA A 8 -4.36 3.73 1.00
CA ALA A 8 -3.11 4.11 0.34
C ALA A 8 -3.34 4.83 -0.99
N ARG A 9 -4.25 4.31 -1.83
CA ARG A 9 -4.65 4.97 -3.08
C ARG A 9 -5.29 6.34 -2.84
N ALA A 10 -6.17 6.44 -1.85
CA ALA A 10 -6.80 7.71 -1.48
C ALA A 10 -5.76 8.73 -0.98
N GLY A 11 -4.78 8.31 -0.18
CA GLY A 11 -3.70 9.18 0.30
C GLY A 11 -2.87 9.78 -0.83
N ILE A 12 -2.45 8.95 -1.79
CA ILE A 12 -1.71 9.44 -2.97
C ILE A 12 -2.59 10.33 -3.85
N ALA A 13 -3.85 9.95 -4.09
CA ALA A 13 -4.79 10.78 -4.83
C ALA A 13 -5.04 12.14 -4.16
N ALA A 14 -5.00 12.20 -2.83
CA ALA A 14 -5.12 13.42 -2.05
C ALA A 14 -3.83 14.26 -2.02
N GLY A 15 -2.72 13.75 -2.55
CA GLY A 15 -1.45 14.47 -2.67
C GLY A 15 -0.39 14.14 -1.61
N ALA A 16 -0.51 13.02 -0.88
CA ALA A 16 0.54 12.58 0.03
C ALA A 16 1.88 12.34 -0.71
N ASP A 17 2.99 12.74 -0.09
CA ASP A 17 4.34 12.57 -0.65
C ASP A 17 4.83 11.12 -0.63
N GLY A 18 4.28 10.29 0.26
CA GLY A 18 4.72 8.91 0.43
C GLY A 18 3.76 8.10 1.28
N LEU A 19 4.02 6.80 1.34
CA LEU A 19 3.26 5.83 2.12
C LEU A 19 4.22 5.00 2.96
N LEU A 20 3.88 4.78 4.22
CA LEU A 20 4.50 3.76 5.06
C LEU A 20 3.56 2.55 5.07
N VAL A 21 4.04 1.41 4.58
CA VAL A 21 3.24 0.19 4.43
C VAL A 21 4.02 -1.00 4.95
N GLU A 22 3.37 -1.81 5.79
CA GLU A 22 3.95 -3.05 6.30
C GLU A 22 3.68 -4.21 5.34
N ALA A 23 4.69 -5.05 5.15
CA ALA A 23 4.59 -6.26 4.36
C ALA A 23 5.29 -7.41 5.05
N HIS A 24 4.72 -8.62 4.95
CA HIS A 24 5.28 -9.84 5.51
C HIS A 24 5.01 -11.01 4.56
N CYS A 25 5.99 -11.89 4.35
CA CYS A 25 5.82 -13.08 3.49
C CYS A 25 4.75 -14.04 4.04
N ASN A 26 4.63 -14.09 5.37
CA ASN A 26 3.70 -14.95 6.07
C ASN A 26 2.94 -14.20 7.18
N PRO A 27 1.96 -13.32 6.86
CA PRO A 27 1.34 -12.43 7.84
C PRO A 27 0.74 -13.11 9.08
N GLU A 28 0.30 -14.37 8.94
CA GLU A 28 -0.20 -15.24 10.00
C GLU A 28 0.84 -15.56 11.09
N GLU A 29 2.13 -15.49 10.77
CA GLU A 29 3.24 -15.72 11.70
C GLU A 29 3.89 -14.41 12.19
N ALA A 30 3.36 -13.25 11.78
CA ALA A 30 3.93 -11.98 12.18
C ALA A 30 3.76 -11.75 13.70
N LEU A 31 4.87 -11.45 14.38
CA LEU A 31 4.89 -11.19 15.83
C LEU A 31 4.14 -9.91 16.21
N SER A 32 3.98 -8.99 15.26
CA SER A 32 3.14 -7.81 15.33
C SER A 32 2.47 -7.61 14.00
N ASP A 33 1.27 -7.05 14.04
CA ASP A 33 0.66 -6.40 12.89
C ASP A 33 0.38 -7.26 11.63
N GLY A 34 0.23 -8.57 11.79
CA GLY A 34 -0.13 -9.49 10.70
C GLY A 34 -1.44 -9.17 9.98
N GLY A 35 -2.45 -8.64 10.70
CA GLY A 35 -3.77 -8.34 10.12
C GLY A 35 -3.75 -7.25 9.04
N GLN A 36 -2.84 -6.28 9.15
CA GLN A 36 -2.64 -5.22 8.15
C GLN A 36 -1.40 -5.40 7.25
N SER A 37 -0.49 -6.31 7.59
CA SER A 37 0.67 -6.60 6.75
C SER A 37 0.25 -7.17 5.40
N LEU A 38 0.74 -6.56 4.32
CA LEU A 38 0.53 -7.04 2.95
C LEU A 38 1.40 -8.26 2.65
N ARG A 39 0.87 -9.22 1.89
CA ARG A 39 1.71 -10.21 1.22
C ARG A 39 2.51 -9.56 0.08
N PRO A 40 3.67 -10.11 -0.34
CA PRO A 40 4.52 -9.53 -1.39
C PRO A 40 3.79 -9.19 -2.69
N GLU A 41 2.82 -10.02 -3.09
CA GLU A 41 2.03 -9.84 -4.31
C GLU A 41 1.08 -8.64 -4.17
N GLN A 42 0.47 -8.48 -2.99
CA GLN A 42 -0.40 -7.35 -2.68
C GLN A 42 0.38 -6.04 -2.60
N TYR A 43 1.60 -6.09 -2.05
CA TYR A 43 2.51 -4.94 -2.02
C TYR A 43 2.92 -4.53 -3.44
N SER A 44 3.28 -5.49 -4.28
CA SER A 44 3.63 -5.24 -5.69
C SER A 44 2.47 -4.61 -6.46
N GLU A 45 1.26 -5.11 -6.25
CA GLU A 45 0.05 -4.55 -6.83
C GLU A 45 -0.24 -3.13 -6.30
N LEU A 46 -0.05 -2.89 -5.00
CA LEU A 46 -0.20 -1.57 -4.42
C LEU A 46 0.75 -0.56 -5.07
N VAL A 47 2.05 -0.89 -5.16
CA VAL A 47 3.06 -0.02 -5.78
C VAL A 47 2.70 0.31 -7.22
N ARG A 48 2.23 -0.68 -8.00
CA ARG A 48 1.78 -0.46 -9.37
C ARG A 48 0.59 0.51 -9.43
N GLN A 49 -0.42 0.31 -8.59
CA GLN A 49 -1.62 1.15 -8.56
C GLN A 49 -1.31 2.59 -8.13
N VAL A 50 -0.52 2.79 -7.07
CA VAL A 50 -0.23 4.14 -6.56
C VAL A 50 0.65 4.94 -7.51
N ARG A 51 1.55 4.30 -8.28
CA ARG A 51 2.31 4.98 -9.34
C ARG A 51 1.42 5.54 -10.44
N ILE A 52 0.42 4.77 -10.86
CA ILE A 52 -0.57 5.22 -11.86
C ILE A 52 -1.35 6.43 -11.32
N ILE A 53 -1.78 6.37 -10.06
CA ILE A 53 -2.53 7.48 -9.43
C ILE A 53 -1.64 8.71 -9.27
N ALA A 54 -0.40 8.55 -8.78
CA ALA A 54 0.55 9.65 -8.62
C ALA A 54 0.75 10.39 -9.96
N GLN A 55 0.98 9.66 -11.04
CA GLN A 55 1.09 10.23 -12.38
C GLN A 55 -0.17 10.98 -12.82
N ALA A 56 -1.36 10.44 -12.53
CA ALA A 56 -2.63 11.07 -12.87
C ALA A 56 -2.90 12.37 -12.09
N VAL A 57 -2.27 12.55 -10.93
CA VAL A 57 -2.34 13.79 -10.12
C VAL A 57 -1.06 14.63 -10.23
N GLU A 58 -0.29 14.44 -11.30
CA GLU A 58 0.90 15.24 -11.65
C GLU A 58 2.04 15.14 -10.62
N ARG A 59 2.23 13.95 -10.03
CA ARG A 59 3.31 13.63 -9.07
C ARG A 59 4.16 12.44 -9.56
N SER A 60 5.45 12.42 -9.20
CA SER A 60 6.43 11.41 -9.63
C SER A 60 7.26 10.85 -8.49
#